data_AF-A0A833AR23-F1
#
_entry.id   AF-A0A833AR23-F1
#
_cell.length_a   1.000
_cell.length_b   1.000
_cell.length_c   1.000
_cell.angle_alpha   90.00
_cell.angle_beta   90.00
_cell.angle_gamma   90.00
#
_symmetry.space_group_name_H-M   'P 1'
#
loop_
_entity.id
_entity.type
_entity.pdbx_description
1 polymer ?
#
loop_
_entity_poly.entity_id
_entity_poly.type
_entity_poly.pdbx_seq_one_letter_code
_entity_poly.pdbx_strand_id
1 'polypeptide(L)'
;MYRIFFLATVSFFVVTHPALSKNDTPEKRVYTTARVNPLPPVIDGDLNDPVWAKATWGTDFVQRTPDDGNEPSFETSFKILYDEKNLYVAIRAFDPEPEKIEARVTRRDQFEGDWVEIQLDSYFDQRTSFSFTVNAAGVKGDEAITKDGEGFDANWNPVWYTEVAIDDEGGTAEMRIPFS
;
A
#
# COMPACT_ATOMS: atom_id res chain seq x y z
N MET A 1 -71.64 13.53 -21.70
CA MET A 1 -70.74 14.71 -21.65
C MET A 1 -69.34 14.18 -21.37
N TYR A 2 -68.38 14.45 -22.26
CA TYR A 2 -67.17 13.65 -22.49
C TYR A 2 -66.20 13.59 -21.29
N ARG A 3 -65.73 12.39 -20.94
CA ARG A 3 -64.61 12.16 -19.99
C ARG A 3 -63.31 12.01 -20.80
N ILE A 4 -62.37 12.91 -20.59
CA ILE A 4 -61.03 12.90 -21.20
C ILE A 4 -60.10 12.10 -20.29
N PHE A 5 -59.52 11.02 -20.81
CA PHE A 5 -58.43 10.28 -20.16
C PHE A 5 -57.10 10.80 -20.72
N PHE A 6 -56.19 11.23 -19.83
CA PHE A 6 -54.81 11.57 -20.17
C PHE A 6 -53.94 10.34 -19.97
N LEU A 7 -53.31 9.84 -21.04
CA LEU A 7 -52.34 8.74 -20.97
C LEU A 7 -50.94 9.37 -20.91
N ALA A 8 -50.24 9.22 -19.78
CA ALA A 8 -48.85 9.66 -19.66
C ALA A 8 -47.93 8.50 -20.03
N THR A 9 -47.27 8.61 -21.18
CA THR A 9 -46.21 7.68 -21.61
C THR A 9 -44.92 8.02 -20.87
N VAL A 10 -44.41 7.09 -20.06
CA VAL A 10 -43.08 7.18 -19.44
C VAL A 10 -42.08 6.54 -20.42
N SER A 11 -41.22 7.36 -21.02
CA SER A 11 -40.10 6.87 -21.82
C SER A 11 -38.90 6.56 -20.92
N PHE A 12 -38.55 5.27 -20.80
CA PHE A 12 -37.30 4.84 -20.22
C PHE A 12 -36.16 5.06 -21.24
N PHE A 13 -35.27 6.01 -20.97
CA PHE A 13 -33.98 6.10 -21.66
C PHE A 13 -33.01 5.12 -20.99
N VAL A 14 -32.63 4.05 -21.69
CA VAL A 14 -31.51 3.20 -21.29
C VAL A 14 -30.22 3.95 -21.67
N VAL A 15 -29.54 4.51 -20.68
CA VAL A 15 -28.18 5.03 -20.86
C VAL A 15 -27.25 3.81 -20.92
N THR A 16 -26.88 3.40 -22.13
CA THR A 16 -25.82 2.42 -22.33
C THR A 16 -24.51 3.06 -21.89
N HIS A 17 -24.01 2.68 -20.72
CA HIS A 17 -22.64 3.00 -20.33
C HIS A 17 -21.72 2.20 -21.24
N PRO A 18 -20.73 2.83 -21.90
CA PRO A 18 -19.71 2.06 -22.61
C PRO A 18 -19.06 1.12 -21.58
N ALA A 19 -19.13 -0.18 -21.85
CA ALA A 19 -18.38 -1.15 -21.07
C ALA A 19 -16.90 -0.79 -21.23
N LEU A 20 -16.22 -0.50 -20.12
CA LEU A 20 -14.76 -0.42 -20.11
C LEU A 20 -14.24 -1.74 -20.69
N SER A 21 -13.46 -1.61 -21.76
CA SER A 21 -12.77 -2.73 -22.39
C SER A 21 -11.79 -3.31 -21.38
N LYS A 22 -12.14 -4.45 -20.77
CA LYS A 22 -11.33 -5.17 -19.77
C LYS A 22 -10.20 -5.98 -20.43
N ASN A 23 -9.49 -5.39 -21.40
CA ASN A 23 -8.47 -6.07 -22.21
C ASN A 23 -7.11 -5.36 -22.26
N ASP A 24 -6.91 -4.25 -21.56
CA ASP A 24 -5.56 -3.72 -21.39
C ASP A 24 -4.90 -4.44 -20.22
N THR A 25 -3.82 -5.18 -20.53
CA THR A 25 -2.90 -5.62 -19.49
C THR A 25 -2.41 -4.35 -18.80
N PRO A 26 -2.63 -4.16 -17.49
CA PRO A 26 -2.24 -2.92 -16.83
C PRO A 26 -0.75 -2.72 -17.05
N GLU A 27 -0.37 -1.54 -17.55
CA GLU A 27 1.03 -1.22 -17.79
C GLU A 27 1.81 -1.39 -16.49
N LYS A 28 2.95 -2.07 -16.58
CA LYS A 28 3.81 -2.26 -15.42
C LYS A 28 4.32 -0.89 -14.97
N ARG A 29 3.95 -0.52 -13.74
CA ARG A 29 4.41 0.74 -13.14
C ARG A 29 5.90 0.69 -12.86
N VAL A 30 6.56 1.82 -13.10
CA VAL A 30 7.99 2.01 -12.86
C VAL A 30 8.17 3.16 -11.88
N TYR A 31 8.93 2.90 -10.82
CA TYR A 31 9.31 3.90 -9.82
C TYR A 31 10.82 4.15 -9.88
N THR A 32 11.22 5.41 -9.82
CA THR A 32 12.64 5.79 -9.77
C THR A 32 13.03 6.12 -8.33
N THR A 33 13.95 5.33 -7.78
CA THR A 33 14.49 5.51 -6.42
C THR A 33 15.86 6.22 -6.46
N ALA A 34 16.35 6.67 -5.29
CA ALA A 34 17.62 7.37 -5.14
C ALA A 34 18.45 6.81 -3.96
N ARG A 35 19.74 7.14 -3.95
CA ARG A 35 20.65 6.77 -2.86
C ARG A 35 20.57 7.73 -1.68
N VAL A 36 20.67 7.21 -0.46
CA VAL A 36 20.57 8.01 0.78
C VAL A 36 21.79 8.92 1.06
N ASN A 37 22.94 8.71 0.44
CA ASN A 37 24.22 9.41 0.72
C ASN A 37 24.13 10.95 0.96
N PRO A 38 24.73 11.50 2.04
CA PRO A 38 25.74 10.84 2.89
C PRO A 38 25.16 10.07 4.08
N LEU A 39 23.89 10.30 4.47
CA LEU A 39 23.30 9.74 5.67
C LEU A 39 21.96 9.06 5.36
N PRO A 40 21.71 7.85 5.91
CA PRO A 40 20.41 7.21 5.83
C PRO A 40 19.37 7.93 6.71
N PRO A 41 18.07 7.72 6.45
CA PRO A 41 17.03 8.19 7.35
C PRO A 41 17.17 7.54 8.72
N VAL A 42 16.82 8.29 9.77
CA VAL A 42 16.49 7.69 11.06
C VAL A 42 15.15 6.95 10.88
N ILE A 43 15.04 5.75 11.46
CA ILE A 43 13.78 5.00 11.46
C ILE A 43 13.11 5.31 12.79
N ASP A 44 12.21 6.28 12.80
CA ASP A 44 11.47 6.73 13.99
C ASP A 44 9.97 6.99 13.72
N GLY A 45 9.52 6.73 12.48
CA GLY A 45 8.14 6.95 12.05
C GLY A 45 7.88 8.38 11.58
N ASP A 46 8.82 9.32 11.78
CA ASP A 46 8.68 10.69 11.29
C ASP A 46 9.30 10.85 9.91
N LEU A 47 8.46 11.15 8.92
CA LEU A 47 8.85 11.33 7.53
C LEU A 47 9.54 12.68 7.23
N ASN A 48 9.87 13.47 8.26
CA ASN A 48 10.51 14.77 8.15
C ASN A 48 12.02 14.72 7.84
N ASP A 49 12.66 13.55 7.84
CA ASP A 49 14.08 13.46 7.46
C ASP A 49 14.28 14.02 6.02
N PRO A 50 15.16 15.03 5.83
CA PRO A 50 15.37 15.66 4.54
C PRO A 50 15.87 14.68 3.46
N VAL A 51 16.44 13.53 3.82
CA VAL A 51 16.85 12.51 2.84
C VAL A 51 15.67 11.98 2.01
N TRP A 52 14.46 11.96 2.58
CA TRP A 52 13.24 11.55 1.88
C TRP A 52 12.88 12.48 0.72
N ALA A 53 13.40 13.71 0.66
CA ALA A 53 13.18 14.61 -0.47
C ALA A 53 13.87 14.16 -1.77
N LYS A 54 14.77 13.16 -1.70
CA LYS A 54 15.52 12.67 -2.87
C LYS A 54 14.71 11.78 -3.82
N ALA A 55 13.58 11.27 -3.37
CA ALA A 55 12.68 10.49 -4.19
C ALA A 55 11.30 11.14 -4.21
N THR A 56 10.59 11.01 -5.32
CA THR A 56 9.21 11.45 -5.44
C THR A 56 8.30 10.47 -4.73
N TRP A 57 7.14 10.93 -4.25
CA TRP A 57 6.10 10.02 -3.77
C TRP A 57 5.65 9.12 -4.92
N GLY A 58 5.63 7.81 -4.68
CA GLY A 58 4.91 6.84 -5.50
C GLY A 58 3.48 6.74 -4.99
N THR A 59 2.52 6.81 -5.91
CA THR A 59 1.09 6.95 -5.61
C THR A 59 0.26 5.95 -6.44
N ASP A 60 -1.02 6.24 -6.60
CA ASP A 60 -1.95 5.62 -7.54
C ASP A 60 -2.33 4.18 -7.17
N PHE A 61 -2.23 3.78 -5.90
CA PHE A 61 -2.71 2.46 -5.47
C PHE A 61 -4.12 2.19 -5.97
N VAL A 62 -4.43 0.92 -6.22
CA VAL A 62 -5.76 0.50 -6.65
C VAL A 62 -6.35 -0.40 -5.58
N GLN A 63 -7.66 -0.29 -5.40
CA GLN A 63 -8.38 -1.18 -4.53
C GLN A 63 -8.35 -2.60 -5.10
N ARG A 64 -8.01 -3.59 -4.26
CA ARG A 64 -8.09 -5.02 -4.61
C ARG A 64 -9.39 -5.67 -4.16
N THR A 65 -9.91 -5.24 -3.01
CA THR A 65 -11.16 -5.74 -2.42
C THR A 65 -11.94 -4.59 -1.78
N PRO A 66 -13.29 -4.61 -1.79
CA PRO A 66 -14.15 -5.62 -2.42
C PRO A 66 -14.27 -5.44 -3.94
N ASP A 67 -14.11 -4.22 -4.46
CA ASP A 67 -14.25 -3.91 -5.88
C ASP A 67 -12.87 -3.68 -6.49
N ASP A 68 -12.35 -4.70 -7.18
CA ASP A 68 -11.01 -4.72 -7.76
C ASP A 68 -10.85 -3.70 -8.90
N GLY A 69 -9.74 -2.94 -8.86
CA GLY A 69 -9.34 -1.96 -9.86
C GLY A 69 -9.92 -0.55 -9.68
N ASN A 70 -10.79 -0.33 -8.69
CA ASN A 70 -11.29 1.00 -8.35
C ASN A 70 -10.24 1.86 -7.65
N GLU A 71 -10.49 3.17 -7.56
CA GLU A 71 -9.74 4.06 -6.68
C GLU A 71 -9.90 3.61 -5.20
N PRO A 72 -8.83 3.68 -4.40
CA PRO A 72 -8.89 3.31 -2.99
C PRO A 72 -9.70 4.35 -2.22
N SER A 73 -10.35 3.91 -1.13
CA SER A 73 -11.12 4.82 -0.27
C SER A 73 -10.27 5.96 0.28
N PHE A 74 -9.02 5.65 0.65
CA PHE A 74 -8.03 6.61 1.10
C PHE A 74 -6.72 6.43 0.36
N GLU A 75 -6.00 7.53 0.16
CA GLU A 75 -4.74 7.52 -0.57
C GLU A 75 -3.62 6.92 0.28
N THR A 76 -2.75 6.14 -0.36
CA THR A 76 -1.47 5.71 0.22
C THR A 76 -0.36 6.17 -0.71
N SER A 77 0.70 6.67 -0.12
CA SER A 77 1.90 7.14 -0.79
C SER A 77 3.13 6.43 -0.23
N PHE A 78 4.14 6.19 -1.05
CA PHE A 78 5.39 5.59 -0.60
C PHE A 78 6.63 6.25 -1.20
N LYS A 79 7.76 6.10 -0.52
CA LYS A 79 9.09 6.39 -1.05
C LYS A 79 10.01 5.21 -0.80
N ILE A 80 10.90 4.98 -1.75
CA ILE A 80 11.97 3.98 -1.60
C ILE A 80 13.30 4.69 -1.80
N LEU A 81 14.24 4.44 -0.92
CA LEU A 81 15.65 4.81 -1.03
C LEU A 81 16.53 3.60 -0.77
N TYR A 82 17.82 3.70 -1.06
CA TYR A 82 18.75 2.61 -0.77
C TYR A 82 20.19 3.09 -0.52
N ASP A 83 20.98 2.23 0.10
CA ASP A 83 22.45 2.31 0.13
C ASP A 83 23.07 0.98 -0.31
N GLU A 84 24.36 0.76 -0.05
CA GLU A 84 25.05 -0.49 -0.40
C GLU A 84 24.55 -1.72 0.37
N LYS A 85 23.84 -1.54 1.48
CA LYS A 85 23.49 -2.58 2.44
C LYS A 85 22.00 -2.69 2.75
N ASN A 86 21.22 -1.64 2.50
CA ASN A 86 19.84 -1.56 2.93
C ASN A 86 18.93 -0.93 1.87
N LEU A 87 17.70 -1.41 1.86
CA LEU A 87 16.54 -0.72 1.33
C LEU A 87 15.88 0.08 2.45
N TYR A 88 15.43 1.30 2.15
CA TYR A 88 14.65 2.13 3.04
C TYR A 88 13.31 2.41 2.40
N VAL A 89 12.24 2.22 3.16
CA VAL A 89 10.87 2.43 2.69
C VAL A 89 10.19 3.40 3.64
N ALA A 90 9.53 4.42 3.10
CA ALA A 90 8.62 5.28 3.82
C ALA A 90 7.22 5.09 3.23
N ILE A 91 6.22 4.95 4.07
CA ILE A 91 4.81 4.83 3.69
C ILE A 91 4.02 5.88 4.46
N ARG A 92 3.15 6.59 3.73
CA ARG A 92 2.15 7.52 4.25
C ARG A 92 0.79 6.97 3.86
N ALA A 93 0.00 6.53 4.83
CA ALA A 93 -1.37 6.12 4.64
C ALA A 93 -2.28 7.24 5.16
N PHE A 94 -2.94 7.94 4.25
CA PHE A 94 -3.81 9.04 4.64
C PHE A 94 -5.10 8.49 5.25
N ASP A 95 -5.57 9.09 6.33
CA ASP A 95 -6.87 8.79 6.91
C ASP A 95 -7.50 10.10 7.43
N PRO A 96 -8.68 10.50 6.94
CA PRO A 96 -9.33 11.73 7.40
C PRO A 96 -9.82 11.66 8.86
N GLU A 97 -9.83 10.48 9.47
CA GLU A 97 -10.22 10.24 10.86
C GLU A 97 -9.09 9.50 11.61
N PRO A 98 -7.90 10.12 11.77
CA PRO A 98 -6.70 9.46 12.31
C PRO A 98 -6.90 8.89 13.73
N GLU A 99 -7.84 9.42 14.50
CA GLU A 99 -8.23 8.89 15.81
C GLU A 99 -8.92 7.51 15.75
N LYS A 100 -9.36 7.08 14.57
CA LYS A 100 -9.97 5.77 14.33
C LYS A 100 -8.98 4.71 13.86
N ILE A 101 -7.74 5.08 13.55
CA ILE A 101 -6.72 4.13 13.13
C ILE A 101 -6.53 3.06 14.21
N GLU A 102 -6.74 1.79 13.85
CA GLU A 102 -6.70 0.67 14.79
C GLU A 102 -5.25 0.22 15.08
N ALA A 103 -4.60 0.89 16.04
CA ALA A 103 -3.26 0.52 16.52
C ALA A 103 -3.30 -0.58 17.61
N ARG A 104 -3.55 -1.84 17.21
CA ARG A 104 -3.58 -2.97 18.16
C ARG A 104 -2.21 -3.60 18.39
N VAL A 105 -1.76 -3.64 19.64
CA VAL A 105 -0.54 -4.38 20.03
C VAL A 105 -0.83 -5.87 20.13
N THR A 106 -0.15 -6.66 19.31
CA THR A 106 -0.23 -8.11 19.19
C THR A 106 1.18 -8.71 19.23
N ARG A 107 1.29 -10.02 19.00
CA ARG A 107 2.59 -10.66 18.80
C ARG A 107 3.09 -10.40 17.37
N ARG A 108 4.41 -10.48 17.18
CA ARG A 108 5.02 -10.56 15.84
C ARG A 108 4.25 -11.57 14.98
N ASP A 109 4.08 -11.25 13.70
CA ASP A 109 3.39 -12.08 12.71
C ASP A 109 1.86 -12.22 12.94
N GLN A 110 1.27 -11.31 13.75
CA GLN A 110 -0.18 -11.19 13.95
C GLN A 110 -0.65 -9.76 13.66
N PHE A 111 -1.20 -9.52 12.48
CA PHE A 111 -1.44 -8.17 11.94
C PHE A 111 -2.87 -7.65 12.19
N GLU A 112 -3.38 -7.77 13.42
CA GLU A 112 -4.67 -7.17 13.74
C GLU A 112 -4.59 -5.63 13.73
N GLY A 113 -5.69 -4.99 13.33
CA GLY A 113 -5.78 -3.53 13.17
C GLY A 113 -5.40 -3.07 11.75
N ASP A 114 -5.08 -1.79 11.61
CA ASP A 114 -4.63 -1.23 10.33
C ASP A 114 -3.15 -1.52 10.10
N TRP A 115 -2.79 -1.87 8.87
CA TRP A 115 -1.42 -2.26 8.53
C TRP A 115 -1.05 -1.91 7.09
N VAL A 116 0.26 -1.88 6.85
CA VAL A 116 0.86 -1.73 5.53
C VAL A 116 1.86 -2.86 5.29
N GLU A 117 1.97 -3.28 4.03
CA GLU A 117 2.89 -4.34 3.61
C GLU A 117 3.63 -3.89 2.35
N ILE A 118 4.91 -4.24 2.29
CA ILE A 118 5.69 -4.25 1.06
C ILE A 118 6.09 -5.68 0.72
N GLN A 119 5.86 -6.10 -0.53
CA GLN A 119 6.33 -7.37 -1.07
C GLN A 119 7.41 -7.13 -2.12
N LEU A 120 8.54 -7.83 -1.98
CA LEU A 120 9.73 -7.65 -2.81
C LEU A 120 10.12 -8.95 -3.52
N ASP A 121 10.00 -8.98 -4.85
CA ASP A 121 10.66 -9.98 -5.69
C ASP A 121 12.09 -9.52 -5.99
N SER A 122 13.01 -9.81 -5.07
CA SER A 122 14.42 -9.43 -5.19
C SER A 122 15.19 -10.22 -6.24
N TYR A 123 14.70 -11.41 -6.62
CA TYR A 123 15.32 -12.26 -7.65
C TYR A 123 14.83 -11.94 -9.06
N PHE A 124 13.77 -11.14 -9.16
CA PHE A 124 13.09 -10.79 -10.40
C PHE A 124 12.61 -12.02 -11.18
N ASP A 125 12.21 -13.07 -10.47
CA ASP A 125 11.78 -14.33 -11.06
C ASP A 125 10.26 -14.41 -11.28
N GLN A 126 9.49 -13.47 -10.74
CA GLN A 126 8.03 -13.38 -10.77
C GLN A 126 7.31 -14.57 -10.12
N ARG A 127 8.01 -15.30 -9.24
CA ARG A 127 7.53 -16.54 -8.61
C ARG A 127 7.76 -16.56 -7.11
N THR A 128 8.73 -15.80 -6.64
CA THR A 128 9.10 -15.66 -5.24
C THR A 128 9.10 -14.19 -4.83
N SER A 129 8.72 -13.93 -3.59
CA SER A 129 8.83 -12.61 -2.98
C SER A 129 9.00 -12.72 -1.48
N PHE A 130 9.36 -11.62 -0.84
CA PHE A 130 9.42 -11.49 0.61
C PHE A 130 8.47 -10.39 1.05
N SER A 131 7.60 -10.66 2.02
CA SER A 131 6.73 -9.66 2.62
C SER A 131 7.35 -9.08 3.89
N PHE A 132 7.14 -7.78 4.07
CA PHE A 132 7.44 -7.06 5.29
C PHE A 132 6.21 -6.25 5.67
N THR A 133 5.57 -6.65 6.75
CA THR A 133 4.29 -6.10 7.20
C THR A 133 4.49 -5.42 8.55
N VAL A 134 3.88 -4.26 8.71
CA VAL A 134 3.82 -3.55 9.99
C VAL A 134 2.43 -2.99 10.21
N ASN A 135 1.89 -3.18 11.41
CA ASN A 135 0.62 -2.57 11.80
C ASN A 135 0.82 -1.18 12.44
N ALA A 136 -0.26 -0.43 12.61
CA ALA A 136 -0.24 0.92 13.18
C ALA A 136 0.25 0.99 14.64
N ALA A 137 0.44 -0.16 15.30
CA ALA A 137 1.04 -0.24 16.63
C ALA A 137 2.54 -0.59 16.61
N GLY A 138 3.16 -0.71 15.43
CA GLY A 138 4.55 -1.07 15.26
C GLY A 138 4.82 -2.58 15.35
N VAL A 139 3.77 -3.41 15.38
CA VAL A 139 3.93 -4.86 15.33
C VAL A 139 4.33 -5.24 13.93
N LYS A 140 5.51 -5.83 13.82
CA LYS A 140 6.08 -6.25 12.54
C LYS A 140 5.90 -7.75 12.29
N GLY A 141 6.04 -8.16 11.05
CA GLY A 141 6.13 -9.56 10.66
C GLY A 141 6.54 -9.73 9.20
N ASP A 142 6.86 -10.97 8.84
CA ASP A 142 7.56 -11.29 7.61
C ASP A 142 7.22 -12.69 7.12
N GLU A 143 7.15 -12.85 5.81
CA GLU A 143 6.92 -14.15 5.19
C GLU A 143 7.75 -14.28 3.91
N ALA A 144 8.24 -15.49 3.66
CA ALA A 144 8.72 -15.86 2.34
C ALA A 144 7.54 -16.38 1.51
N ILE A 145 7.35 -15.80 0.33
CA ILE A 145 6.26 -16.13 -0.59
C ILE A 145 6.85 -16.92 -1.76
N THR A 146 6.21 -18.04 -2.10
CA THR A 146 6.64 -18.99 -3.13
C THR A 146 5.45 -19.48 -3.94
N LYS A 147 5.72 -20.29 -4.97
CA LYS A 147 4.69 -20.91 -5.83
C LYS A 147 3.73 -19.86 -6.39
N ASP A 148 4.29 -18.79 -6.93
CA ASP A 148 3.53 -17.76 -7.65
C ASP A 148 2.45 -17.10 -6.77
N GLY A 149 2.73 -16.97 -5.46
CA GLY A 149 1.85 -16.32 -4.47
C GLY A 149 0.93 -17.28 -3.70
N GLU A 150 1.04 -18.59 -3.89
CA GLU A 150 0.21 -19.58 -3.18
C GLU A 150 0.87 -20.16 -1.92
N GLY A 151 2.19 -20.06 -1.78
CA GLY A 151 2.93 -20.60 -0.64
C GLY A 151 3.46 -19.50 0.26
N PHE A 152 3.01 -19.46 1.51
CA PHE A 152 3.49 -18.53 2.54
C PHE A 152 4.26 -19.30 3.62
N ASP A 153 5.51 -18.92 3.87
CA ASP A 153 6.33 -19.42 4.96
C ASP A 153 6.59 -18.33 6.01
N ALA A 154 5.75 -18.30 7.04
CA ALA A 154 5.86 -17.41 8.18
C ALA A 154 7.00 -17.77 9.16
N ASN A 155 7.78 -18.84 8.91
CA ASN A 155 8.96 -19.13 9.73
C ASN A 155 10.21 -18.39 9.22
N TRP A 156 10.16 -17.84 8.01
CA TRP A 156 11.24 -17.02 7.49
C TRP A 156 11.31 -15.71 8.28
N ASN A 157 12.36 -15.54 9.10
CA ASN A 157 12.40 -14.52 10.14
C ASN A 157 13.66 -13.63 10.05
N PRO A 158 13.74 -12.72 9.05
CA PRO A 158 14.88 -11.84 8.86
C PRO A 158 15.01 -10.79 9.98
N VAL A 159 16.19 -10.18 10.04
CA VAL A 159 16.43 -8.98 10.86
C VAL A 159 16.19 -7.74 10.01
N TRP A 160 15.17 -6.98 10.37
CA TRP A 160 14.84 -5.68 9.78
C TRP A 160 14.24 -4.75 10.84
N TYR A 161 14.15 -3.46 10.53
CA TYR A 161 13.78 -2.42 11.49
C TYR A 161 12.59 -1.64 10.95
N THR A 162 11.69 -1.24 11.83
CA THR A 162 10.52 -0.44 11.46
C THR A 162 10.10 0.41 12.64
N GLU A 163 9.54 1.58 12.34
CA GLU A 163 8.84 2.44 13.30
C GLU A 163 7.62 3.05 12.61
N VAL A 164 6.60 3.38 13.40
CA VAL A 164 5.33 3.94 12.93
C VAL A 164 4.94 5.15 13.77
N ALA A 165 4.24 6.09 13.17
CA ALA A 165 3.61 7.19 13.86
C ALA A 165 2.22 7.46 13.30
N ILE A 166 1.35 8.06 14.11
CA ILE A 166 0.06 8.59 13.69
C ILE A 166 0.10 10.10 13.92
N ASP A 167 -0.22 10.87 12.89
CA ASP A 167 -0.35 12.32 12.95
C ASP A 167 -1.74 12.77 12.48
N ASP A 168 -1.92 14.06 12.22
CA ASP A 168 -3.19 14.65 11.80
C ASP A 168 -3.59 14.34 10.36
N GLU A 169 -2.67 13.80 9.55
CA GLU A 169 -2.94 13.38 8.16
C GLU A 169 -3.21 11.87 8.03
N GLY A 170 -2.82 11.07 9.03
CA GLY A 170 -3.04 9.63 9.06
C GLY A 170 -1.88 8.86 9.68
N GLY A 171 -1.59 7.68 9.13
CA GLY A 171 -0.53 6.79 9.59
C GLY A 171 0.75 6.89 8.76
N THR A 172 1.88 6.62 9.41
CA THR A 172 3.20 6.50 8.77
C THR A 172 3.86 5.19 9.15
N ALA A 173 4.70 4.69 8.24
CA ALA A 173 5.64 3.62 8.54
C ALA A 173 6.97 3.89 7.85
N GLU A 174 8.06 3.66 8.58
CA GLU A 174 9.40 3.65 8.03
C GLU A 174 10.02 2.28 8.22
N MET A 175 10.68 1.75 7.19
CA MET A 175 11.33 0.44 7.22
C MET A 175 12.78 0.57 6.78
N ARG A 176 13.69 -0.14 7.47
CA ARG A 176 15.05 -0.44 7.01
C ARG A 176 15.24 -1.94 6.87
N ILE A 177 15.42 -2.37 5.63
CA ILE A 177 15.53 -3.78 5.24
C ILE A 177 16.95 -4.03 4.73
N PRO A 178 17.81 -4.72 5.50
CA PRO A 178 19.13 -5.13 5.03
C PRO A 178 19.06 -6.10 3.84
N PHE A 179 20.05 -6.06 2.95
CA PHE A 179 20.19 -7.02 1.84
C PHE A 179 20.76 -8.40 2.27
N SER A 180 21.07 -8.57 3.55
CA SER A 180 21.69 -9.77 4.14
C SER A 180 21.08 -10.14 5.48
#